data_AF-A0A6A2XBZ6-F1
#
_entry.id   AF-A0A6A2XBZ6-F1
#
_cell.length_a   1.000
_cell.length_b   1.000
_cell.length_c   1.000
_cell.angle_alpha   90.00
_cell.angle_beta   90.00
_cell.angle_gamma   90.00
#
_symmetry.space_group_name_H-M   'P 1'
#
loop_
_entity.id
_entity.type
_entity.pdbx_description
1 polymer ?
#
loop_
_entity_poly.entity_id
_entity_poly.type
_entity_poly.pdbx_seq_one_letter_code
_entity_poly.pdbx_strand_id
1 'polypeptide(L)'
;MGEQSLSISRVVEKKPVKKVGKNEHHWWKKRDSAGSGQKTLNLVRIISQLPNEKEIVYGALDKWVVWETEFPLIAAAKALRILRKRSQWLRVIQVAKWMLSKGQGATMGTYDTLLLAFDMDNRVDEAGSLWNMILHTHTRSISKQLFSRMISLFDHHDMQDKVIEVFADMEELRV
;
A
#
# COMPACT_ATOMS: atom_id res chain seq x y z
N MET A 1 -14.95 30.73 72.67
CA MET A 1 -15.58 30.54 71.35
C MET A 1 -15.10 31.69 70.47
N GLY A 2 -14.37 31.40 69.38
CA GLY A 2 -13.78 32.40 68.47
C GLY A 2 -12.74 33.34 69.12
N GLU A 3 -12.00 34.21 68.41
CA GLU A 3 -11.58 34.35 67.00
C GLU A 3 -10.47 35.45 67.02
N GLN A 4 -9.39 35.50 66.22
CA GLN A 4 -8.78 34.62 65.22
C GLN A 4 -7.23 34.74 65.32
N SER A 5 -6.46 33.89 64.63
CA SER A 5 -5.02 34.13 64.37
C SER A 5 -4.78 34.27 62.87
N LEU A 6 -4.54 35.50 62.39
CA LEU A 6 -4.21 35.80 61.00
C LEU A 6 -2.72 36.12 60.86
N SER A 7 -1.91 35.07 60.83
CA SER A 7 -0.48 35.16 60.52
C SER A 7 -0.25 35.33 59.00
N ILE A 8 -0.03 36.58 58.59
CA ILE A 8 0.23 36.96 57.19
C ILE A 8 1.51 36.29 56.69
N SER A 9 1.34 35.19 55.95
CA SER A 9 2.41 34.41 55.35
C SER A 9 2.55 34.76 53.88
N ARG A 10 3.75 35.22 53.47
CA ARG A 10 4.04 35.73 52.12
C ARG A 10 3.68 34.72 51.02
N VAL A 11 2.76 35.09 50.13
CA VAL A 11 2.56 34.40 48.85
C VAL A 11 3.72 34.73 47.93
N VAL A 12 4.62 33.77 47.71
CA VAL A 12 5.65 33.86 46.67
C VAL A 12 5.02 33.50 45.34
N GLU A 13 4.81 34.50 44.48
CA GLU A 13 4.38 34.28 43.10
C GLU A 13 5.42 33.47 42.32
N LYS A 14 5.12 32.20 42.06
CA LYS A 14 5.92 31.36 41.16
C LYS A 14 5.66 31.79 39.72
N LYS A 15 6.52 32.67 39.17
CA LYS A 15 6.58 32.95 37.74
C LYS A 15 6.71 31.62 36.97
N PRO A 16 5.89 31.36 35.93
CA PRO A 16 6.03 30.17 35.12
C PRO A 16 7.32 30.26 34.30
N VAL A 17 8.33 29.46 34.67
CA VAL A 17 9.54 29.28 33.86
C VAL A 17 9.12 28.67 32.53
N LYS A 18 9.12 29.47 31.47
CA LYS A 18 8.99 28.98 30.10
C LYS A 18 10.14 28.05 29.81
N LYS A 19 9.92 26.74 29.94
CA LYS A 19 10.82 25.74 29.38
C LYS A 19 10.79 25.91 27.86
N VAL A 20 11.81 26.59 27.34
CA VAL A 20 12.14 26.56 25.91
C VAL A 20 12.46 25.10 25.60
N GLY A 21 11.48 24.39 25.06
CA GLY A 21 11.71 23.07 24.49
C GLY A 21 12.77 23.22 23.40
N LYS A 22 13.89 22.50 23.55
CA LYS A 22 14.90 22.42 22.49
C LYS A 22 14.21 21.83 21.26
N ASN A 23 13.93 22.66 20.26
CA ASN A 23 13.55 22.16 18.94
C ASN A 23 14.80 21.54 18.32
N GLU A 24 15.01 20.25 18.61
CA GLU A 24 15.97 19.43 17.89
C GLU A 24 15.43 19.20 16.47
N HIS A 25 15.76 20.15 15.59
CA HIS A 25 15.41 20.14 14.17
C HIS A 25 16.20 19.05 13.43
N HIS A 26 15.83 17.81 13.67
CA HIS A 26 16.25 16.68 12.85
C HIS A 26 15.66 16.81 11.45
N TRP A 27 16.42 17.40 10.53
CA TRP A 27 16.03 17.67 9.14
C TRP A 27 15.60 16.42 8.35
N TRP A 28 15.97 15.22 8.81
CA TRP A 28 15.49 13.94 8.27
C TRP A 28 14.06 13.56 8.71
N LYS A 29 13.44 14.25 9.68
CA LYS A 29 12.09 13.98 10.20
C LYS A 29 11.04 14.97 9.66
N LYS A 30 10.75 14.88 8.36
CA LYS A 30 9.43 15.04 7.69
C LYS A 30 9.62 15.34 6.20
N ARG A 31 9.56 14.30 5.36
CA ARG A 31 9.07 14.46 3.98
C ARG A 31 7.56 14.65 4.05
N ASP A 32 6.99 15.60 3.30
CA ASP A 32 5.62 16.09 3.51
C ASP A 32 4.53 15.00 3.43
N SER A 33 4.05 14.58 4.60
CA SER A 33 2.97 13.60 4.73
C SER A 33 1.65 14.12 4.15
N ALA A 34 1.44 15.44 4.17
CA ALA A 34 0.29 16.12 3.55
C ALA A 34 0.29 15.97 2.02
N GLY A 35 1.45 16.18 1.36
CA GLY A 35 1.58 16.09 -0.09
C GLY A 35 1.26 14.70 -0.63
N SER A 36 1.67 13.64 0.08
CA SER A 36 1.36 12.25 -0.29
C SER A 36 -0.15 11.97 -0.35
N GLY A 37 -0.95 12.57 0.53
CA GLY A 37 -2.41 12.44 0.52
C GLY A 37 -3.03 13.04 -0.74
N GLN A 38 -2.67 14.30 -1.05
CA GLN A 38 -3.18 14.99 -2.24
C GLN A 38 -2.75 14.29 -3.55
N LYS A 39 -1.50 13.84 -3.64
CA LYS A 39 -1.00 13.06 -4.78
C LYS A 39 -1.77 11.76 -4.98
N THR A 40 -2.12 11.07 -3.89
CA THR A 40 -2.97 9.86 -3.93
C THR A 40 -4.34 10.16 -4.54
N LEU A 41 -5.00 11.23 -4.09
CA LEU A 41 -6.34 11.60 -4.57
C LEU A 41 -6.32 12.09 -6.01
N ASN A 42 -5.28 12.84 -6.41
CA ASN A 42 -5.06 13.27 -7.78
C ASN A 42 -4.88 12.06 -8.73
N LEU A 43 -4.02 11.09 -8.37
CA LEU A 43 -3.84 9.85 -9.11
C LEU A 43 -5.16 9.09 -9.30
N VAL A 44 -5.89 8.84 -8.20
CA VAL A 44 -7.19 8.13 -8.24
C VAL A 44 -8.20 8.88 -9.11
N ARG A 45 -8.22 10.22 -9.08
CA ARG A 45 -9.09 11.03 -9.93
C ARG A 45 -8.73 10.89 -11.41
N ILE A 46 -7.45 11.00 -11.77
CA ILE A 46 -6.99 10.88 -13.16
C ILE A 46 -7.41 9.53 -13.73
N ILE A 47 -7.00 8.41 -13.12
CA ILE A 47 -7.28 7.07 -13.66
C ILE A 47 -8.77 6.72 -13.68
N SER A 48 -9.58 7.30 -12.79
CA SER A 48 -11.05 7.08 -12.81
C SER A 48 -11.73 7.71 -14.03
N GLN A 49 -11.09 8.67 -14.69
CA GLN A 49 -11.66 9.46 -15.80
C GLN A 49 -11.17 9.01 -17.18
N LEU A 50 -10.21 8.08 -17.25
CA LEU A 50 -9.63 7.62 -18.52
C LEU A 50 -10.47 6.51 -19.15
N PRO A 51 -10.31 6.25 -20.45
CA PRO A 51 -10.62 4.96 -21.06
C PRO A 51 -9.89 3.77 -20.39
N ASN A 52 -10.16 2.57 -20.89
CA ASN A 52 -9.53 1.34 -20.37
C ASN A 52 -8.34 0.85 -21.22
N GLU A 53 -8.06 1.48 -22.37
CA GLU A 53 -6.87 1.20 -23.16
C GLU A 53 -5.58 1.37 -22.33
N LYS A 54 -4.69 0.37 -22.43
CA LYS A 54 -3.43 0.32 -21.69
C LYS A 54 -2.57 1.55 -21.98
N GLU A 55 -2.50 1.95 -23.24
CA GLU A 55 -1.66 3.03 -23.77
C GLU A 55 -2.08 4.38 -23.20
N ILE A 56 -3.38 4.63 -23.10
CA ILE A 56 -3.95 5.87 -22.53
C ILE A 56 -3.71 5.91 -21.02
N VAL A 57 -3.97 4.80 -20.32
CA VAL A 57 -3.75 4.72 -18.87
C VAL A 57 -2.27 4.84 -18.52
N TYR A 58 -1.38 4.12 -19.21
CA TYR A 58 0.06 4.15 -18.94
C TYR A 58 0.66 5.50 -19.34
N GLY A 59 0.24 6.08 -20.46
CA GLY A 59 0.68 7.42 -20.87
C GLY A 59 0.24 8.53 -19.89
N ALA A 60 -0.93 8.40 -19.26
CA ALA A 60 -1.37 9.31 -18.21
C ALA A 60 -0.61 9.10 -16.89
N LEU A 61 -0.35 7.85 -16.50
CA LEU A 61 0.44 7.51 -15.32
C LEU A 61 1.91 7.95 -15.46
N ASP A 62 2.49 7.83 -16.65
CA ASP A 62 3.84 8.32 -16.94
C ASP A 62 3.90 9.84 -16.86
N LYS A 63 2.96 10.56 -17.49
CA LYS A 63 2.83 12.03 -17.35
C LYS A 63 2.63 12.49 -15.90
N TRP A 64 1.97 11.68 -15.07
CA TRP A 64 1.78 11.96 -13.65
C TRP A 64 3.09 11.85 -12.84
N VAL A 65 4.02 10.95 -13.23
CA VAL A 65 5.35 10.82 -12.59
C VAL A 65 6.40 11.77 -13.16
N VAL A 66 6.28 12.23 -14.40
CA VAL A 66 7.30 13.10 -15.06
C VAL A 66 7.69 14.34 -14.24
N TRP A 67 6.77 14.90 -13.45
CA TRP A 67 7.00 16.10 -12.64
C TRP A 67 7.41 15.80 -11.18
N GLU A 68 7.69 14.55 -10.85
CA GLU A 68 8.06 14.09 -9.51
C GLU A 68 9.58 13.88 -9.40
N THR A 69 10.22 14.46 -8.38
CA THR A 69 11.67 14.34 -8.13
C THR A 69 12.11 12.94 -7.68
N GLU A 70 11.20 12.17 -7.09
CA GLU A 70 11.37 10.75 -6.76
C GLU A 70 10.09 10.00 -7.14
N PHE A 71 10.18 8.73 -7.54
CA PHE A 71 9.00 7.95 -7.90
C PHE A 71 7.98 7.93 -6.73
N PRO A 72 6.71 8.34 -6.93
CA PRO A 72 5.75 8.57 -5.85
C PRO A 72 5.12 7.27 -5.30
N LEU A 73 5.96 6.28 -4.96
CA LEU A 73 5.59 4.92 -4.55
C LEU A 73 4.55 4.89 -3.43
N ILE A 74 4.70 5.74 -2.41
CA ILE A 74 3.77 5.82 -1.27
C ILE A 74 2.38 6.30 -1.72
N ALA A 75 2.30 7.22 -2.68
CA ALA A 75 1.02 7.70 -3.21
C ALA A 75 0.38 6.63 -4.12
N ALA A 76 1.16 5.95 -4.95
CA ALA A 76 0.68 4.86 -5.80
C ALA A 76 0.15 3.66 -4.96
N ALA A 77 0.89 3.24 -3.92
CA ALA A 77 0.45 2.19 -3.00
C ALA A 77 -0.82 2.57 -2.21
N LYS A 78 -0.93 3.84 -1.77
CA LYS A 78 -2.16 4.36 -1.15
C LYS A 78 -3.32 4.38 -2.16
N ALA A 79 -3.07 4.67 -3.44
CA ALA A 79 -4.09 4.70 -4.47
C ALA A 79 -4.62 3.29 -4.76
N LEU A 80 -3.74 2.28 -4.91
CA LEU A 80 -4.14 0.87 -4.99
C LEU A 80 -5.07 0.47 -3.84
N ARG A 81 -4.76 0.86 -2.61
CA ARG A 81 -5.60 0.60 -1.44
C ARG A 81 -6.98 1.29 -1.50
N ILE A 82 -7.09 2.48 -2.12
CA ILE A 82 -8.38 3.17 -2.32
C ILE A 82 -9.19 2.49 -3.44
N LEU A 83 -8.56 2.17 -4.57
CA LEU A 83 -9.19 1.48 -5.70
C LEU A 83 -9.72 0.10 -5.27
N ARG A 84 -8.94 -0.65 -4.50
CA ARG A 84 -9.32 -1.95 -3.91
C ARG A 84 -10.54 -1.82 -3.00
N LYS A 85 -10.59 -0.78 -2.15
CA LYS A 85 -11.76 -0.48 -1.30
C LYS A 85 -13.01 -0.05 -2.08
N ARG A 86 -12.85 0.35 -3.35
CA ARG A 86 -13.94 0.71 -4.27
C ARG A 86 -14.27 -0.42 -5.27
N SER A 87 -13.67 -1.61 -5.10
CA SER A 87 -13.80 -2.74 -6.02
C SER A 87 -13.49 -2.40 -7.48
N GLN A 88 -12.61 -1.43 -7.73
CA GLN A 88 -12.20 -1.04 -9.09
C GLN A 88 -11.06 -1.95 -9.59
N TRP A 89 -11.34 -3.24 -9.72
CA TRP A 89 -10.33 -4.30 -9.95
C TRP A 89 -9.48 -4.05 -11.20
N LEU A 90 -10.10 -3.74 -12.35
CA LEU A 90 -9.38 -3.36 -13.57
C LEU A 90 -8.41 -2.17 -13.36
N ARG A 91 -8.75 -1.17 -12.53
CA ARG A 91 -7.85 -0.05 -12.20
C ARG A 91 -6.73 -0.48 -11.25
N VAL A 92 -7.00 -1.38 -10.31
CA VAL A 92 -5.98 -2.02 -9.46
C VAL A 92 -4.97 -2.76 -10.35
N ILE A 93 -5.44 -3.58 -11.30
CA ILE A 93 -4.59 -4.30 -12.27
C ILE A 93 -3.74 -3.32 -13.09
N GLN A 94 -4.37 -2.30 -13.70
CA GLN A 94 -3.67 -1.32 -14.53
C GLN A 94 -2.56 -0.59 -13.76
N VAL A 95 -2.86 -0.06 -12.57
CA VAL A 95 -1.89 0.69 -11.76
C VAL A 95 -0.80 -0.23 -11.20
N ALA A 96 -1.13 -1.43 -10.71
CA ALA A 96 -0.15 -2.36 -10.16
C ALA A 96 0.80 -2.88 -11.25
N LYS A 97 0.28 -3.28 -12.42
CA LYS A 97 1.13 -3.67 -13.56
C LYS A 97 1.99 -2.50 -14.06
N TRP A 98 1.45 -1.28 -14.10
CA TRP A 98 2.24 -0.11 -14.46
C TRP A 98 3.39 0.11 -13.47
N MET A 99 3.14 0.07 -12.15
CA MET A 99 4.20 0.17 -11.13
C MET A 99 5.30 -0.88 -11.35
N LEU A 100 4.91 -2.15 -11.51
CA LEU A 100 5.84 -3.24 -11.77
C LEU A 100 6.65 -3.04 -13.07
N SER A 101 6.04 -2.51 -14.13
CA SER A 101 6.73 -2.20 -15.40
C SER A 101 7.77 -1.07 -15.29
N LYS A 102 7.71 -0.26 -14.23
CA LYS A 102 8.76 0.73 -13.89
C LYS A 102 9.80 0.17 -12.93
N GLY A 103 9.76 -1.13 -12.62
CA GLY A 103 10.60 -1.76 -11.59
C GLY A 103 10.22 -1.34 -10.16
N GLN A 104 9.03 -0.77 -9.95
CA GLN A 104 8.61 -0.16 -8.69
C GLN A 104 7.57 -1.01 -7.98
N GLY A 105 7.67 -1.08 -6.65
CA GLY A 105 6.69 -1.78 -5.83
C GLY A 105 6.65 -3.30 -6.04
N ALA A 106 7.72 -3.93 -6.53
CA ALA A 106 7.89 -5.38 -6.53
C ALA A 106 7.98 -5.91 -5.09
N THR A 107 6.81 -6.17 -4.48
CA THR A 107 6.67 -6.58 -3.08
C THR A 107 5.52 -7.59 -2.96
N MET A 108 5.60 -8.47 -1.96
CA MET A 108 4.55 -9.47 -1.70
C MET A 108 3.16 -8.85 -1.51
N GLY A 109 3.06 -7.63 -0.95
CA GLY A 109 1.78 -6.92 -0.82
C GLY A 109 1.21 -6.39 -2.14
N THR A 110 2.07 -6.03 -3.09
CA THR A 110 1.65 -5.68 -4.47
C THR A 110 1.21 -6.93 -5.22
N TYR A 111 1.94 -8.04 -5.06
CA TYR A 111 1.58 -9.32 -5.66
C TYR A 111 0.25 -9.87 -5.12
N ASP A 112 0.02 -9.90 -3.80
CA ASP A 112 -1.29 -10.26 -3.20
C ASP A 112 -2.43 -9.37 -3.73
N THR A 113 -2.16 -8.05 -3.84
CA THR A 113 -3.16 -7.11 -4.36
C THR A 113 -3.48 -7.34 -5.83
N LEU A 114 -2.49 -7.74 -6.65
CA LEU A 114 -2.67 -8.02 -8.07
C LEU A 114 -3.32 -9.39 -8.32
N LEU A 115 -2.96 -10.43 -7.55
CA LEU A 115 -3.62 -11.74 -7.58
C LEU A 115 -5.10 -11.63 -7.20
N LEU A 116 -5.42 -10.94 -6.09
CA LEU A 116 -6.81 -10.65 -5.72
C LEU A 116 -7.53 -9.84 -6.80
N ALA A 117 -6.85 -8.90 -7.47
CA ALA A 117 -7.50 -8.13 -8.52
C ALA A 117 -7.77 -8.98 -9.77
N PHE A 118 -6.91 -9.92 -10.13
CA PHE A 118 -7.17 -10.87 -11.22
C PHE A 118 -8.32 -11.83 -10.90
N ASP A 119 -8.35 -12.36 -9.67
CA ASP A 119 -9.44 -13.20 -9.15
C ASP A 119 -10.80 -12.51 -9.35
N MET A 120 -10.92 -11.29 -8.83
CA MET A 120 -12.15 -10.49 -8.89
C MET A 120 -12.48 -9.88 -10.27
N ASP A 121 -11.52 -9.88 -11.22
CA ASP A 121 -11.68 -9.44 -12.63
C ASP A 121 -11.81 -10.66 -13.57
N ASN A 122 -11.93 -11.89 -13.03
CA ASN A 122 -12.06 -13.17 -13.73
C ASN A 122 -10.91 -13.48 -14.73
N ARG A 123 -9.66 -13.27 -14.31
CA ARG A 123 -8.44 -13.37 -15.15
C ARG A 123 -7.45 -14.39 -14.61
N VAL A 124 -7.94 -15.63 -14.48
CA VAL A 124 -7.23 -16.74 -13.84
C VAL A 124 -5.91 -17.09 -14.53
N ASP A 125 -5.87 -17.07 -15.86
CA ASP A 125 -4.64 -17.34 -16.64
C ASP A 125 -3.51 -16.36 -16.31
N GLU A 126 -3.86 -15.08 -16.09
CA GLU A 126 -2.91 -14.04 -15.72
C GLU A 126 -2.47 -14.14 -14.26
N ALA A 127 -3.36 -14.61 -13.38
CA ALA A 127 -3.02 -14.94 -12.00
C ALA A 127 -2.05 -16.12 -11.93
N GLY A 128 -2.30 -17.21 -12.66
CA GLY A 128 -1.39 -18.36 -12.76
C GLY A 128 -0.04 -17.98 -13.37
N SER A 129 -0.04 -17.16 -14.43
CA SER A 129 1.19 -16.61 -15.02
C SER A 129 2.00 -15.77 -14.03
N LEU A 130 1.32 -14.94 -13.22
CA LEU A 130 1.96 -14.14 -12.17
C LEU A 130 2.48 -15.03 -11.03
N TRP A 131 1.73 -16.06 -10.64
CA TRP A 131 2.11 -17.02 -9.60
C TRP A 131 3.40 -17.76 -9.95
N ASN A 132 3.47 -18.35 -11.16
CA ASN A 132 4.67 -19.05 -11.63
C ASN A 132 5.90 -18.13 -11.65
N MET A 133 5.74 -16.87 -12.06
CA MET A 133 6.82 -15.87 -11.98
C MET A 133 7.26 -15.63 -10.53
N ILE A 134 6.32 -15.51 -9.58
CA ILE A 134 6.64 -15.32 -8.16
C ILE A 134 7.37 -16.53 -7.59
N LEU A 135 6.88 -17.75 -7.84
CA LEU A 135 7.50 -19.01 -7.44
C LEU A 135 8.97 -19.05 -7.85
N HIS A 136 9.25 -18.93 -9.15
CA HIS A 136 10.62 -19.04 -9.67
C HIS A 136 11.53 -17.89 -9.25
N THR A 137 11.00 -16.68 -9.05
CA THR A 137 11.82 -15.49 -8.73
C THR A 137 12.08 -15.32 -7.22
N HIS A 138 11.15 -15.76 -6.36
CA HIS A 138 11.14 -15.42 -4.93
C HIS A 138 11.11 -16.63 -3.97
N THR A 139 11.42 -17.84 -4.47
CA THR A 139 11.40 -19.15 -3.80
C THR A 139 11.55 -19.16 -2.27
N ARG A 140 12.52 -18.44 -1.69
CA ARG A 140 12.84 -18.44 -0.24
C ARG A 140 12.05 -17.45 0.63
N SER A 141 11.07 -16.74 0.07
CA SER A 141 10.44 -15.58 0.73
C SER A 141 8.92 -15.45 0.54
N ILE A 142 8.30 -16.45 -0.07
CA ILE A 142 6.86 -16.46 -0.34
C ILE A 142 6.10 -16.70 0.97
N SER A 143 5.10 -15.88 1.26
CA SER A 143 4.36 -15.97 2.52
C SER A 143 3.20 -16.95 2.44
N LYS A 144 2.85 -17.60 3.55
CA LYS A 144 1.63 -18.44 3.69
C LYS A 144 0.36 -17.72 3.23
N GLN A 145 0.28 -16.39 3.39
CA GLN A 145 -0.83 -15.58 2.90
C GLN A 145 -0.94 -15.60 1.37
N LEU A 146 0.18 -15.65 0.64
CA LEU A 146 0.19 -15.66 -0.82
C LEU A 146 -0.20 -17.04 -1.38
N PHE A 147 0.20 -18.12 -0.72
CA PHE A 147 -0.33 -19.46 -1.02
C PHE A 147 -1.82 -19.55 -0.72
N SER A 148 -2.27 -19.06 0.45
CA SER A 148 -3.70 -18.99 0.78
C SER A 148 -4.50 -18.14 -0.23
N ARG A 149 -3.93 -17.06 -0.77
CA ARG A 149 -4.51 -16.28 -1.87
C ARG A 149 -4.72 -17.14 -3.11
N MET A 150 -3.73 -17.94 -3.51
CA MET A 150 -3.82 -18.80 -4.69
C MET A 150 -4.80 -19.95 -4.51
N ILE A 151 -4.83 -20.58 -3.33
CA ILE A 151 -5.82 -21.61 -3.00
C ILE A 151 -7.24 -21.03 -3.11
N SER A 152 -7.51 -19.88 -2.47
CA SER A 152 -8.84 -19.24 -2.56
C SER A 152 -9.20 -18.82 -3.98
N LEU A 153 -8.22 -18.39 -4.78
CA LEU A 153 -8.43 -18.03 -6.18
C LEU A 153 -8.81 -19.27 -7.00
N PHE A 154 -8.01 -20.33 -6.98
CA PHE A 154 -8.30 -21.52 -7.78
C PHE A 154 -9.58 -22.23 -7.34
N ASP A 155 -9.90 -22.26 -6.04
CA ASP A 155 -11.16 -22.79 -5.51
C ASP A 155 -12.38 -21.98 -6.00
N HIS A 156 -12.31 -20.64 -5.99
CA HIS A 156 -13.35 -19.75 -6.50
C HIS A 156 -13.64 -19.91 -8.01
N HIS A 157 -12.66 -20.40 -8.77
CA HIS A 157 -12.78 -20.68 -10.22
C HIS A 157 -12.90 -22.19 -10.53
N ASP A 158 -13.31 -23.02 -9.56
CA ASP A 158 -13.52 -24.47 -9.68
C ASP A 158 -12.28 -25.29 -10.14
N MET A 159 -11.07 -24.74 -10.02
CA MET A 159 -9.81 -25.34 -10.49
C MET A 159 -9.14 -26.23 -9.44
N GLN A 160 -9.82 -27.29 -8.99
CA GLN A 160 -9.37 -28.15 -7.90
C GLN A 160 -7.98 -28.80 -8.14
N ASP A 161 -7.65 -29.18 -9.38
CA ASP A 161 -6.30 -29.68 -9.72
C ASP A 161 -5.20 -28.64 -9.41
N LYS A 162 -5.48 -27.35 -9.64
CA LYS A 162 -4.55 -26.24 -9.33
C LYS A 162 -4.47 -25.94 -7.84
N VAL A 163 -5.53 -26.20 -7.07
CA VAL A 163 -5.46 -26.17 -5.60
C VAL A 163 -4.48 -27.24 -5.10
N ILE A 164 -4.52 -28.45 -5.66
CA ILE A 164 -3.61 -29.55 -5.30
C ILE A 164 -2.15 -29.22 -5.69
N GLU A 165 -1.91 -28.66 -6.88
CA GLU A 165 -0.57 -28.18 -7.28
C GLU A 165 0.00 -27.17 -6.27
N VAL A 166 -0.79 -26.19 -5.83
CA VAL A 166 -0.34 -25.18 -4.84
C VAL A 166 -0.01 -25.81 -3.48
N PHE A 167 -0.69 -26.88 -3.07
CA PHE A 167 -0.31 -27.63 -1.86
C PHE A 167 1.01 -28.38 -2.02
N ALA A 168 1.28 -28.96 -3.20
CA ALA A 168 2.56 -29.60 -3.49
C ALA A 168 3.73 -28.59 -3.48
N ASP A 169 3.53 -27.39 -4.06
CA ASP A 169 4.49 -26.28 -4.00
C ASP A 169 4.83 -25.90 -2.54
N MET A 170 3.83 -25.86 -1.65
CA MET A 170 4.02 -25.55 -0.23
C MET A 170 4.86 -26.61 0.49
N GLU A 171 4.64 -27.90 0.18
CA GLU A 171 5.40 -29.00 0.76
C GLU A 171 6.87 -28.97 0.29
N GLU A 172 7.11 -28.81 -1.00
CA GLU A 172 8.46 -28.72 -1.57
C GLU A 172 9.25 -27.52 -0.99
N LEU A 173 8.60 -26.36 -0.88
CA LEU A 173 9.18 -25.14 -0.33
C LEU A 173 9.22 -25.11 1.22
N ARG A 174 8.65 -26.12 1.89
CA ARG A 174 8.59 -26.28 3.37
C ARG A 174 7.97 -25.08 4.09
N VAL A 175 6.83 -24.60 3.58
CA VAL A 175 6.15 -23.37 4.04
C VAL A 175 5.15 -23.61 5.16
#